data_AF-A0A1Y5FF13-F1
#
_entry.id   AF-A0A1Y5FF13-F1
#
_cell.length_a   1.000
_cell.length_b   1.000
_cell.length_c   1.000
_cell.angle_alpha   90.00
_cell.angle_beta   90.00
_cell.angle_gamma   90.00
#
_symmetry.space_group_name_H-M   'P 1'
#
loop_
_entity.id
_entity.type
_entity.pdbx_description
1 polymer ?
#
loop_
_entity_poly.entity_id
_entity_poly.type
_entity_poly.pdbx_seq_one_letter_code
_entity_poly.pdbx_strand_id
1 'polypeptide(L)'
;MQTHSKTKTSFYRRLYVAHLISTGVNTVPQISRLTGMPRRTAQDTIAALEELAICCEFIGAKKDGGYTIHDWGAINPRWINMQLAHICAVLQYPQPGSEP
;
A
#
# COMPACT_ATOMS: atom_id res chain seq x y z
N MET A 1 -21.14 -13.05 1.53
CA MET A 1 -19.90 -12.25 1.48
C MET A 1 -19.52 -11.92 2.92
N GLN A 2 -18.29 -12.17 3.35
CA GLN A 2 -17.87 -11.79 4.70
C GLN A 2 -17.68 -10.27 4.76
N THR A 3 -18.43 -9.60 5.62
CA THR A 3 -18.28 -8.15 5.85
C THR A 3 -17.11 -7.93 6.81
N HIS A 4 -16.02 -7.36 6.31
CA HIS A 4 -14.87 -7.02 7.15
C HIS A 4 -15.06 -5.65 7.82
N SER A 5 -14.54 -5.50 9.04
CA SER A 5 -14.62 -4.22 9.76
C SER A 5 -13.82 -3.11 9.03
N LYS A 6 -14.25 -1.86 9.22
CA LYS A 6 -13.54 -0.68 8.69
C LYS A 6 -12.10 -0.61 9.19
N THR A 7 -11.87 -0.98 10.46
CA THR A 7 -10.53 -1.04 11.05
C THR A 7 -9.64 -2.05 10.34
N LYS A 8 -10.13 -3.28 10.11
CA LYS A 8 -9.37 -4.33 9.42
C LYS A 8 -9.03 -3.93 7.98
N THR A 9 -10.00 -3.43 7.24
CA THR A 9 -9.81 -3.01 5.83
C THR A 9 -8.90 -1.80 5.72
N SER A 10 -8.98 -0.83 6.64
CA SER A 10 -8.04 0.30 6.69
C SER A 10 -6.61 -0.14 6.99
N PHE A 11 -6.42 -1.03 7.97
CA PHE A 11 -5.11 -1.59 8.29
C PHE A 11 -4.50 -2.33 7.10
N TYR A 12 -5.25 -3.25 6.48
CA TYR A 12 -4.79 -4.01 5.31
C TYR A 12 -4.49 -3.12 4.11
N ARG A 13 -5.26 -2.05 3.88
CA ARG A 13 -4.98 -1.10 2.79
C ARG A 13 -3.62 -0.43 2.97
N ARG A 14 -3.28 -0.02 4.19
CA ARG A 14 -1.97 0.58 4.50
C ARG A 14 -0.83 -0.42 4.30
N LEU A 15 -0.97 -1.64 4.79
CA LEU A 15 0.04 -2.69 4.57
C LEU A 15 0.26 -2.98 3.08
N TYR A 16 -0.83 -3.05 2.32
CA TYR A 16 -0.79 -3.30 0.89
C TYR A 16 -0.11 -2.16 0.13
N VAL A 17 -0.44 -0.89 0.44
CA VAL A 17 0.22 0.27 -0.18
C VAL A 17 1.71 0.34 0.19
N ALA A 18 2.09 0.07 1.43
CA ALA A 18 3.49 0.00 1.83
C ALA A 18 4.26 -1.09 1.05
N HIS A 19 3.64 -2.26 0.84
CA HIS A 19 4.20 -3.34 0.02
C HIS A 19 4.33 -2.95 -1.46
N LEU A 20 3.34 -2.25 -2.03
CA LEU A 20 3.43 -1.74 -3.39
C LEU A 20 4.61 -0.77 -3.56
N ILE A 21 4.78 0.16 -2.61
CA ILE A 21 5.88 1.12 -2.63
C ILE A 21 7.23 0.39 -2.55
N SER A 22 7.38 -0.57 -1.64
CA SER A 22 8.64 -1.32 -1.49
C SER A 22 8.98 -2.22 -2.68
N THR A 23 8.00 -2.52 -3.54
CA THR A 23 8.18 -3.34 -4.75
C THR A 23 8.20 -2.51 -6.05
N GLY A 24 8.18 -1.18 -5.97
CA GLY A 24 8.39 -0.27 -7.10
C GLY A 24 7.12 0.36 -7.70
N VAL A 25 5.93 0.05 -7.16
CA VAL A 25 4.68 0.77 -7.46
C VAL A 25 4.58 1.94 -6.48
N ASN A 26 5.40 2.96 -6.71
CA ASN A 26 5.75 3.92 -5.68
C ASN A 26 5.33 5.37 -5.99
N THR A 27 4.43 5.59 -6.93
CA THR A 27 3.82 6.90 -7.18
C THR A 27 2.30 6.83 -7.02
N VAL A 28 1.66 7.95 -6.63
CA VAL A 28 0.20 8.02 -6.53
C VAL A 28 -0.49 7.55 -7.82
N PRO A 29 -0.05 7.97 -9.04
CA PRO A 29 -0.67 7.48 -10.28
C PRO A 29 -0.53 5.97 -10.49
N GLN A 30 0.63 5.37 -10.17
CA GLN A 30 0.83 3.92 -10.29
C GLN A 30 -0.06 3.15 -9.31
N ILE A 31 -0.11 3.58 -8.04
CA ILE A 31 -0.93 2.96 -7.00
C ILE A 31 -2.42 3.06 -7.36
N SER A 32 -2.89 4.24 -7.75
CA SER A 32 -4.29 4.42 -8.18
C SER A 32 -4.64 3.56 -9.39
N ARG A 33 -3.75 3.46 -10.38
CA ARG A 33 -3.99 2.63 -11.58
C ARG A 33 -4.10 1.15 -11.21
N LEU A 34 -3.20 0.66 -10.36
CA LEU A 34 -3.18 -0.75 -9.99
C LEU A 34 -4.38 -1.10 -9.10
N THR A 35 -4.73 -0.24 -8.14
CA THR A 35 -5.74 -0.56 -7.12
C THR A 35 -7.16 -0.13 -7.46
N GLY A 36 -7.34 0.73 -8.46
CA GLY A 36 -8.60 1.43 -8.73
C GLY A 36 -8.96 2.49 -7.69
N MET A 37 -8.10 2.76 -6.70
CA MET A 37 -8.37 3.78 -5.68
C MET A 37 -8.34 5.20 -6.29
N PRO A 38 -9.26 6.10 -5.87
CA PRO A 38 -9.13 7.53 -6.16
C PRO A 38 -7.77 8.05 -5.68
N ARG A 39 -7.19 9.02 -6.42
CA ARG A 39 -5.88 9.59 -6.09
C ARG A 39 -5.81 10.11 -4.65
N ARG A 40 -6.88 10.75 -4.18
CA ARG A 40 -6.97 11.26 -2.80
C ARG A 40 -6.88 10.13 -1.78
N THR A 41 -7.57 9.01 -2.01
CA THR A 41 -7.50 7.82 -1.14
C THR A 41 -6.10 7.22 -1.12
N ALA A 42 -5.41 7.15 -2.25
CA ALA A 42 -4.03 6.70 -2.31
C ALA A 42 -3.10 7.62 -1.49
N GLN A 43 -3.21 8.95 -1.69
CA GLN A 43 -2.45 9.93 -0.91
C GLN A 43 -2.72 9.83 0.60
N ASP A 44 -3.98 9.77 1.01
CA ASP A 44 -4.36 9.66 2.42
C ASP A 44 -3.86 8.36 3.05
N THR A 45 -3.86 7.26 2.27
CA THR A 45 -3.30 5.98 2.73
C THR A 45 -1.79 6.06 2.94
N ILE A 46 -1.06 6.72 2.03
CA ILE A 46 0.40 6.90 2.15
C ILE A 46 0.73 7.78 3.36
N ALA A 47 0.00 8.88 3.55
CA ALA A 47 0.17 9.75 4.72
C ALA A 47 -0.08 8.97 6.03
N ALA A 48 -1.12 8.13 6.08
CA ALA A 48 -1.45 7.34 7.26
C ALA A 48 -0.51 6.15 7.54
N LEU A 49 0.57 5.96 6.76
CA LEU A 49 1.62 4.97 7.05
C LEU A 49 2.41 5.33 8.32
N GLU A 50 2.62 6.63 8.57
CA GLU A 50 3.34 7.09 9.76
C GLU A 50 2.65 6.68 11.07
N GLU A 51 1.31 6.59 11.07
CA GLU A 51 0.52 6.10 12.21
C GLU A 51 0.82 4.64 12.57
N LEU A 52 1.36 3.86 11.63
CA LEU A 52 1.81 2.48 11.85
C LEU A 52 3.32 2.40 12.14
N ALA A 53 3.98 3.55 12.34
CA ALA A 53 5.43 3.69 12.42
C ALA A 53 6.17 3.20 11.17
N ILE A 54 5.51 3.18 10.01
CA ILE A 54 6.16 2.90 8.72
C ILE A 54 6.69 4.23 8.18
N CYS A 55 8.01 4.35 8.10
CA CYS A 55 8.69 5.53 7.56
C CYS A 55 8.65 5.49 6.02
N CYS A 56 7.77 6.30 5.44
CA CYS A 56 7.60 6.43 4.00
C CYS A 56 7.89 7.86 3.55
N GLU A 57 8.91 8.05 2.72
CA GLU A 57 9.34 9.38 2.26
C GLU A 57 9.24 9.50 0.74
N PHE A 58 9.00 10.72 0.25
CA PHE A 58 9.04 11.02 -1.18
C PHE A 58 10.45 11.47 -1.56
N ILE A 59 11.10 10.70 -2.44
CA ILE A 59 12.47 10.95 -2.91
C ILE A 59 12.44 11.39 -4.37
N GLY A 60 13.23 12.40 -4.71
CA GLY A 60 13.39 12.91 -6.07
C GLY A 60 12.62 14.20 -6.36
N ALA A 61 12.67 14.65 -7.62
CA ALA A 61 11.99 15.86 -8.05
C ALA A 61 10.46 15.66 -8.09
N LYS A 62 9.67 16.73 -7.93
CA LYS A 62 8.19 16.63 -7.92
C LYS A 62 7.58 15.92 -9.15
N LYS A 63 8.27 15.92 -10.30
CA LYS A 63 7.79 15.32 -11.56
C LYS A 63 8.24 13.86 -11.75
N ASP A 64 9.41 13.50 -11.21
CA ASP A 64 10.07 12.21 -11.48
C ASP A 64 10.41 11.41 -10.21
N GLY A 65 9.97 11.91 -9.06
CA GLY A 65 10.17 11.28 -7.76
C GLY A 65 9.11 10.25 -7.43
N GLY A 66 9.38 9.47 -6.38
CA GLY A 66 8.49 8.44 -5.88
C GLY A 66 8.68 8.21 -4.39
N TYR A 67 7.75 7.48 -3.80
CA TYR A 67 7.82 7.07 -2.41
C TYR A 67 8.84 5.96 -2.20
N THR A 68 9.45 5.92 -1.01
CA THR A 68 10.36 4.87 -0.58
C THR A 68 10.04 4.52 0.87
N ILE A 69 9.98 3.22 1.18
CA ILE A 69 9.87 2.75 2.57
C ILE A 69 11.29 2.62 3.13
N HIS A 70 11.61 3.43 4.14
CA HIS A 70 12.91 3.41 4.81
C HIS A 70 12.91 2.46 6.01
N ASP A 71 11.80 2.43 6.76
CA ASP A 71 11.62 1.59 7.94
C ASP A 71 10.17 1.10 7.99
N TRP A 72 9.98 -0.13 8.42
CA TRP A 72 8.67 -0.73 8.63
C TRP A 72 8.18 -0.62 10.07
N GLY A 73 9.03 -0.12 11.00
CA GLY A 73 8.71 -0.02 12.40
C GLY A 73 8.37 -1.38 12.99
N ALA A 74 7.19 -1.50 13.60
CA ALA A 74 6.72 -2.76 14.19
C ALA A 74 6.17 -3.76 13.16
N ILE A 75 6.02 -3.37 11.90
CA ILE A 75 5.41 -4.19 10.85
C ILE A 75 6.47 -5.11 10.22
N ASN A 76 6.14 -6.39 10.06
CA ASN A 76 7.02 -7.35 9.39
C ASN A 76 6.70 -7.43 7.88
N PRO A 77 7.55 -6.91 6.97
CA PRO A 77 7.29 -6.97 5.54
C PRO A 77 7.20 -8.39 4.99
N ARG A 78 7.91 -9.36 5.58
CA ARG A 78 7.83 -10.77 5.19
C ARG A 78 6.45 -11.35 5.47
N TRP A 79 5.82 -10.96 6.57
CA TRP A 79 4.46 -11.39 6.88
C TRP A 79 3.47 -10.87 5.82
N ILE A 80 3.64 -9.62 5.38
CA ILE A 80 2.78 -9.04 4.33
C ILE A 80 2.92 -9.85 3.03
N ASN A 81 4.15 -10.18 2.61
CA ASN A 81 4.38 -10.99 1.41
C ASN A 81 3.68 -12.35 1.50
N MET A 82 3.76 -13.03 2.64
CA MET A 82 3.09 -14.32 2.86
C MET A 82 1.56 -14.21 2.87
N GLN A 83 1.01 -13.09 3.33
CA GLN A 83 -0.43 -12.85 3.44
C GLN A 83 -1.01 -12.05 2.28
N LEU A 84 -0.20 -11.71 1.27
CA LEU A 84 -0.57 -10.78 0.21
C LEU A 84 -1.84 -11.20 -0.51
N ALA A 85 -1.96 -12.50 -0.82
CA ALA A 85 -3.14 -13.06 -1.44
C ALA A 85 -4.41 -12.88 -0.60
N HIS A 86 -4.32 -13.11 0.71
CA HIS A 86 -5.44 -12.91 1.63
C HIS A 86 -5.80 -11.43 1.76
N ILE A 87 -4.81 -10.55 1.89
CA ILE A 87 -5.00 -9.10 1.96
C ILE A 87 -5.73 -8.60 0.71
N CYS A 88 -5.28 -9.01 -0.47
CA CYS A 88 -5.91 -8.67 -1.75
C CYS A 88 -7.37 -9.15 -1.81
N ALA A 89 -7.64 -10.40 -1.40
CA ALA A 89 -9.00 -10.95 -1.39
C ALA A 89 -9.94 -10.18 -0.44
N VAL A 90 -9.45 -9.79 0.74
CA VAL A 90 -10.20 -8.99 1.73
C VAL A 90 -10.51 -7.59 1.22
N LEU A 91 -9.57 -6.97 0.51
CA LEU A 91 -9.71 -5.61 -0.05
C LEU A 91 -10.39 -5.58 -1.43
N GLN A 92 -10.54 -6.74 -2.07
CA GLN A 92 -10.92 -6.88 -3.48
C GLN A 92 -9.98 -6.09 -4.42
N TYR A 93 -8.67 -6.13 -4.12
CA TYR A 93 -7.62 -5.51 -4.95
C TYR A 93 -6.87 -6.58 -5.76
N PRO A 94 -6.22 -6.21 -6.88
CA PRO A 94 -5.43 -7.15 -7.65
C PRO A 94 -4.14 -7.53 -6.92
N GLN A 95 -3.61 -8.72 -7.20
CA GLN A 95 -2.28 -9.08 -6.72
C GLN A 95 -1.21 -8.38 -7.59
N PRO A 96 -0.16 -7.81 -6.99
CA PRO A 96 0.97 -7.26 -7.76
C PRO A 96 1.65 -8.39 -8.55
N GLY A 97 1.93 -8.17 -9.83
CA GLY A 97 2.64 -9.14 -10.68
C GLY A 97 1.77 -10.24 -11.30
N SER A 98 0.49 -10.35 -10.91
CA SER A 98 -0.50 -11.02 -11.75
C SER A 98 -1.07 -10.00 -12.72
N GLU A 99 -0.45 -9.87 -13.90
CA GLU A 99 -1.16 -9.30 -15.05
C GLU A 99 -2.30 -10.25 -15.45
N PRO A 100 -3.43 -9.73 -15.98
CA PRO A 100 -4.35 -10.55 -16.77
C PRO A 100 -3.70 -11.05 -18.06
#